data_AF-A0A524EEI5-F1
#
_entry.id   AF-A0A524EEI5-F1
#
_cell.length_a   1.000
_cell.length_b   1.000
_cell.length_c   1.000
_cell.angle_alpha   90.00
_cell.angle_beta   90.00
_cell.angle_gamma   90.00
#
_symmetry.space_group_name_H-M   'P 1'
#
loop_
_entity.id
_entity.type
_entity.pdbx_description
1 polymer ?
#
loop_
_entity_poly.entity_id
_entity_poly.type
_entity_poly.pdbx_seq_one_letter_code
_entity_poly.pdbx_strand_id
1 'polypeptide(L)' 'MTLSLILDRAADEKQRMRFFGYPMNIIAEGFISDVGEDIVGIAHKLDSEADEYVLIDAIIKVQKLGEYTHF' A
#
# COMPACT_ATOMS: atom_id res chain seq x y z
N MET A 1 8.36 -3.58 -14.98
CA MET A 1 7.89 -3.50 -13.58
C MET A 1 6.83 -2.42 -13.53
N THR A 2 5.62 -2.74 -13.09
CA THR A 2 4.46 -1.81 -13.00
C THR A 2 4.08 -1.58 -11.54
N LEU A 3 3.29 -0.55 -11.25
CA LEU A 3 2.77 -0.32 -9.90
C LEU A 3 1.90 -1.49 -9.44
N SER A 4 0.98 -1.98 -10.27
CA SER A 4 0.13 -3.14 -9.93
C SER A 4 0.95 -4.36 -9.51
N LEU A 5 2.01 -4.70 -10.27
CA LEU A 5 2.91 -5.81 -9.91
C LEU A 5 3.61 -5.60 -8.56
N ILE A 6 3.92 -4.35 -8.18
CA ILE A 6 4.51 -4.02 -6.89
C ILE A 6 3.47 -4.19 -5.78
N LEU A 7 2.22 -3.77 -6.02
CA LEU A 7 1.12 -3.89 -5.06
C LEU A 7 0.75 -5.36 -4.83
N ASP A 8 0.61 -6.14 -5.90
CA ASP A 8 0.32 -7.59 -5.83
C ASP A 8 1.36 -8.31 -4.98
N ARG A 9 2.65 -8.06 -5.26
CA ARG A 9 3.75 -8.65 -4.48
C ARG A 9 3.74 -8.20 -3.02
N ALA A 10 3.44 -6.94 -2.74
CA ALA A 10 3.38 -6.45 -1.37
C ALA A 10 2.19 -7.04 -0.60
N ALA A 11 1.07 -7.32 -1.27
CA ALA A 11 -0.06 -8.05 -0.72
C ALA A 11 0.34 -9.50 -0.39
N ASP A 12 0.94 -10.22 -1.35
CA ASP A 12 1.42 -11.60 -1.17
C ASP A 12 2.45 -11.73 -0.03
N GLU A 13 3.37 -10.76 0.05
CA GLU A 13 4.42 -10.69 1.07
C GLU A 13 3.92 -10.13 2.42
N LYS A 14 2.62 -9.81 2.53
CA LYS A 14 2.00 -9.22 3.74
C LYS A 14 2.76 -7.98 4.25
N GLN A 15 3.26 -7.17 3.32
CA GLN A 15 4.07 -6.02 3.64
C GLN A 15 3.22 -4.82 3.99
N ARG A 16 3.62 -4.14 5.08
CA ARG A 16 3.06 -2.84 5.40
C ARG A 16 3.67 -1.80 4.46
N MET A 17 2.81 -1.03 3.82
CA MET A 17 3.14 -0.08 2.78
C MET A 17 2.68 1.32 3.18
N ARG A 18 3.41 2.33 2.72
CA ARG A 18 3.03 3.73 2.77
C ARG A 18 2.87 4.28 1.37
N PHE A 19 1.77 4.98 1.14
CA PHE A 19 1.37 5.52 -0.14
C PHE A 19 1.46 7.04 -0.11
N PHE A 20 1.96 7.62 -1.20
CA PHE A 20 2.13 9.07 -1.32
C PHE A 20 1.39 9.59 -2.55
N GLY A 21 0.68 10.70 -2.36
CA GLY A 21 0.09 11.50 -3.44
C GLY A 21 0.81 12.82 -3.64
N TYR A 22 0.47 13.57 -4.68
CA TYR A 22 1.08 14.87 -4.98
C TYR A 22 0.74 15.93 -3.89
N PRO A 23 1.69 16.79 -3.46
CA PRO A 23 3.09 16.92 -3.89
C PRO A 23 4.08 16.20 -2.96
N MET A 24 3.83 14.92 -2.62
CA MET A 24 4.54 14.06 -1.65
C MET A 24 3.88 13.96 -0.26
N ASN A 25 2.56 14.11 -0.17
CA ASN A 25 1.82 13.85 1.07
C ASN A 25 1.55 12.36 1.25
N ILE A 26 1.58 11.86 2.49
CA ILE A 26 1.10 10.51 2.80
C ILE A 26 -0.41 10.49 2.62
N ILE A 27 -0.90 9.59 1.77
CA ILE A 27 -2.35 9.45 1.49
C ILE A 27 -2.95 8.19 2.11
N ALA A 28 -2.12 7.18 2.40
CA ALA A 28 -2.52 6.00 3.16
C ALA A 28 -1.29 5.27 3.72
N GLU A 29 -1.52 4.45 4.75
CA GLU A 29 -0.51 3.54 5.31
C GLU A 29 -1.19 2.30 5.89
N GLY A 30 -0.76 1.10 5.50
CA GLY A 30 -1.34 -0.13 6.00
C GLY A 30 -0.89 -1.36 5.23
N PHE A 31 -1.59 -2.47 5.43
CA PHE A 31 -1.43 -3.69 4.64
C PHE A 31 -2.33 -3.62 3.41
N ILE A 32 -1.88 -4.18 2.30
CA ILE A 32 -2.73 -4.30 1.11
C ILE A 32 -3.63 -5.52 1.32
N SER A 33 -4.93 -5.28 1.40
CA SER A 33 -5.96 -6.33 1.46
C SER A 33 -6.30 -6.82 0.05
N ASP A 34 -6.48 -5.88 -0.88
CA ASP A 34 -6.96 -6.16 -2.23
C ASP A 34 -6.32 -5.20 -3.25
N VAL A 35 -6.04 -5.71 -4.46
CA VAL A 35 -5.58 -4.90 -5.60
C VAL A 35 -6.61 -5.01 -6.72
N GLY A 36 -7.29 -3.90 -6.99
CA GLY A 36 -8.20 -3.75 -8.11
C GLY A 36 -7.53 -3.11 -9.33
N GLU A 37 -8.32 -2.90 -10.38
CA GLU A 37 -7.86 -2.22 -11.60
C GLU A 37 -7.52 -0.74 -11.34
N ASP A 38 -8.40 -0.04 -10.60
CA ASP A 38 -8.28 1.41 -10.36
C ASP A 38 -7.99 1.78 -8.90
N ILE A 39 -8.22 0.86 -7.97
CA ILE A 39 -8.12 1.08 -6.53
C ILE A 39 -7.28 0.01 -5.86
N VAL A 40 -6.63 0.38 -4.75
CA VAL A 40 -6.03 -0.54 -3.81
C VAL A 40 -6.73 -0.42 -2.47
N GLY A 41 -7.15 -1.57 -1.92
CA GLY A 41 -7.75 -1.69 -0.61
C GLY A 41 -6.67 -1.82 0.45
N ILE A 42 -6.74 -0.95 1.46
CA ILE A 42 -5.78 -0.87 2.55
C ILE A 42 -6.48 -1.26 3.85
N ALA A 43 -5.81 -2.07 4.64
CA ALA A 43 -6.24 -2.53 5.96
C ALA A 43 -5.25 -2.08 7.03
N HIS A 44 -5.77 -1.53 8.13
CA HIS A 44 -4.93 -1.14 9.28
C HIS A 44 -4.38 -2.33 10.07
N LYS A 45 -5.04 -3.49 9.99
CA LYS A 45 -4.61 -4.74 10.63
C LYS A 45 -4.26 -5.76 9.56
N LEU A 46 -3.29 -6.61 9.86
CA LEU A 46 -2.94 -7.71 8.96
C LEU A 46 -4.10 -8.71 8.89
N ASP A 47 -4.36 -9.23 7.70
CA ASP A 47 -5.42 -10.22 7.41
C ASP A 47 -6.86 -9.74 7.74
N SER A 48 -7.09 -8.43 7.85
CA SER A 48 -8.44 -7.85 7.91
C SER A 48 -8.88 -7.34 6.54
N GLU A 49 -10.19 -7.16 6.38
CA GLU A 49 -10.76 -6.48 5.22
C GLU A 49 -10.24 -5.04 5.10
N ALA A 50 -10.25 -4.52 3.87
CA ALA A 50 -9.93 -3.12 3.59
C ALA A 50 -10.93 -2.17 4.28
N ASP A 51 -10.39 -1.24 5.07
CA ASP A 51 -11.14 -0.14 5.69
C ASP A 51 -10.80 1.22 5.06
N GLU A 52 -9.78 1.27 4.20
CA GLU A 52 -9.42 2.42 3.36
C GLU A 52 -9.22 2.00 1.89
N TYR A 53 -9.45 2.91 0.95
CA TYR A 53 -9.28 2.67 -0.48
C TYR A 53 -8.57 3.84 -1.14
N VAL A 54 -7.55 3.54 -1.96
CA VAL A 54 -6.73 4.56 -2.63
C VAL A 54 -6.82 4.37 -4.14
N LEU A 55 -7.09 5.46 -4.86
CA LEU A 55 -6.98 5.48 -6.32
C LEU A 55 -5.53 5.25 -6.74
N ILE A 56 -5.29 4.27 -7.61
CA ILE A 56 -3.94 3.94 -8.09
C ILE A 56 -3.31 5.15 -8.79
N ASP A 57 -4.08 5.91 -9.56
CA ASP A 57 -3.64 7.12 -10.24
C ASP A 57 -3.27 8.28 -9.30
N ALA A 58 -3.71 8.24 -8.04
CA ALA A 58 -3.31 9.22 -7.03
C ALA A 58 -1.94 8.90 -6.41
N ILE A 59 -1.40 7.68 -6.63
CA ILE A 59 -0.15 7.22 -6.04
C ILE A 59 1.03 7.67 -6.91
N ILE A 60 1.81 8.62 -6.41
CA ILE A 60 3.05 9.07 -7.05
C ILE A 60 4.29 8.35 -6.51
N LYS A 61 4.18 7.73 -5.32
CA LYS A 61 5.25 6.95 -4.69
C LYS A 61 4.65 5.93 -3.72
N VAL A 62 5.30 4.79 -3.63
CA VAL A 62 5.09 3.79 -2.58
C VAL A 62 6.37 3.55 -1.79
N GLN A 63 6.24 3.16 -0.52
CA GLN A 63 7.37 2.82 0.35
C GLN A 63 7.01 1.59 1.19
N LYS A 64 7.83 0.55 1.13
CA LYS A 64 7.77 -0.56 2.08
C LYS A 64 8.19 -0.04 3.46
N LEU A 65 7.37 -0.28 4.47
CA LEU A 65 7.72 -0.05 5.85
C LEU A 65 8.36 -1.34 6.37
N GLY A 66 9.66 -1.32 6.60
CA GLY A 66 10.33 -2.45 7.24
C GLY A 66 9.87 -2.62 8.68
N GLU A 67 10.17 -3.77 9.27
CA GLU A 67 10.28 -3.83 10.73
C GLU A 67 11.41 -2.87 11.13
N TYR A 68 11.16 -1.95 12.06
CA TYR A 68 12.24 -1.17 12.67
C TYR A 68 13.21 -2.14 13.36
N THR A 69 14.21 -2.65 12.64
CA THR A 69 15.39 -3.27 13.26
C THR A 69 16.26 -2.12 13.75
N HIS A 70 15.90 -1.58 14.91
CA HIS A 70 16.88 -0.87 15.72
C HIS A 70 17.90 -1.90 16.20
N PHE A 71 19.13 -1.81 15.69
CA PHE A 71 20.31 -2.37 16.36
C PHE A 71 20.70 -1.48 17.54
#